data_AF-A0A640P0V1-F1
#
_entry.id   AF-A0A640P0V1-F1
#
_cell.length_a   1.000
_cell.length_b   1.000
_cell.length_c   1.000
_cell.angle_alpha   90.00
_cell.angle_beta   90.00
_cell.angle_gamma   90.00
#
_symmetry.space_group_name_H-M   'P 1'
#
loop_
_entity.id
_entity.type
_entity.pdbx_description
1 polymer ?
#
loop_
_entity_poly.entity_id
_entity_poly.type
_entity_poly.pdbx_seq_one_letter_code
_entity_poly.pdbx_strand_id
1 'polypeptide(L)'
;MSESAAEIKSLKMAELNKLNLPKFWREILQIAGPDMFIKIWRVASCPENQWKQDKIYVPSIKKYQEFQCVQIIKCFIESNMSCTEITKELEKHGMSRSPDTIRRIAKKYELGEVPLR
;
A
#
# COMPACT_ATOMS: atom_id res chain seq x y z
N MET A 1 15.14 -7.42 29.33
CA MET A 1 14.76 -6.12 28.73
C MET A 1 13.32 -6.24 28.27
N SER A 2 12.35 -5.92 29.13
CA SER A 2 10.94 -5.91 28.73
C SER A 2 10.68 -4.59 28.02
N GLU A 3 10.48 -4.61 26.70
CA GLU A 3 9.90 -3.46 26.00
C GLU A 3 8.61 -3.09 26.72
N SER A 4 8.46 -1.81 27.06
CA SER A 4 7.22 -1.37 27.72
C SER A 4 6.06 -1.54 26.73
N ALA A 5 4.87 -1.92 27.21
CA ALA A 5 3.69 -2.06 26.35
C ALA A 5 3.40 -0.80 25.51
N ALA A 6 3.85 0.36 25.98
CA ALA A 6 3.78 1.64 25.26
C ALA A 6 4.74 1.69 24.06
N GLU A 7 5.96 1.17 24.17
CA GLU A 7 6.93 1.10 23.08
C GLU A 7 6.42 0.19 21.95
N ILE A 8 5.91 -1.00 22.29
CA ILE A 8 5.33 -1.93 21.31
C ILE A 8 4.15 -1.29 20.57
N LYS A 9 3.27 -0.58 21.30
CA LYS A 9 2.14 0.13 20.70
C LYS A 9 2.62 1.24 19.76
N SER A 10 3.66 1.99 20.15
CA SER A 10 4.27 3.05 19.34
C SER A 10 4.85 2.51 18.04
N LEU A 11 5.60 1.39 18.10
CA LEU A 11 6.17 0.74 16.93
C LEU A 11 5.08 0.28 15.95
N LYS A 12 4.02 -0.37 16.44
CA LYS A 12 2.88 -0.78 15.59
C LYS A 12 2.18 0.41 14.93
N MET A 13 2.00 1.51 15.67
CA MET A 13 1.44 2.73 15.10
C MET A 13 2.33 3.31 14.00
N ALA A 14 3.64 3.32 14.21
CA ALA A 14 4.59 3.79 13.20
C ALA A 14 4.53 2.95 11.92
N GLU A 15 4.43 1.62 12.04
CA GLU A 15 4.26 0.73 10.87
C GLU A 15 2.95 0.99 10.13
N LEU A 16 1.83 1.11 10.85
CA LEU A 16 0.52 1.34 10.24
C LEU A 16 0.42 2.72 9.59
N ASN A 17 1.11 3.74 10.14
CA ASN A 17 1.18 5.06 9.53
C ASN A 17 1.95 5.06 8.18
N LYS A 18 2.94 4.17 8.02
CA LYS A 18 3.67 4.01 6.74
C LYS A 18 2.79 3.46 5.61
N LEU A 19 1.65 2.84 5.94
CA LEU A 19 0.72 2.34 4.92
C LEU A 19 0.03 3.47 4.14
N ASN A 20 0.16 4.75 4.54
CA ASN A 20 -0.47 5.88 3.86
C ASN A 20 -1.96 5.61 3.54
N LEU A 21 -2.70 5.20 4.57
CA LEU A 21 -4.10 4.82 4.46
C LEU A 21 -4.98 6.04 4.08
N PRO A 22 -6.13 5.83 3.43
CA PRO A 22 -7.10 6.89 3.21
C PRO A 22 -7.50 7.54 4.54
N LYS A 23 -7.87 8.83 4.51
CA LYS A 23 -8.16 9.64 5.71
C LYS A 23 -9.08 8.93 6.71
N PHE A 24 -10.19 8.38 6.22
CA PHE A 24 -11.16 7.63 7.03
C PHE A 24 -10.52 6.48 7.83
N TRP A 25 -9.66 5.67 7.19
CA TRP A 25 -8.99 4.56 7.86
C TRP A 25 -7.92 5.03 8.85
N ARG A 26 -7.24 6.15 8.56
CA ARG A 26 -6.33 6.77 9.53
C ARG A 26 -7.07 7.25 10.76
N GLU A 27 -8.24 7.85 10.60
CA GLU A 27 -9.07 8.28 11.74
C GLU A 27 -9.49 7.08 12.60
N ILE A 28 -9.95 5.98 12.00
CA ILE A 28 -10.25 4.74 12.72
C ILE A 28 -9.01 4.23 13.47
N LEU A 29 -7.82 4.23 12.83
CA LEU A 29 -6.57 3.81 13.47
C LEU A 29 -6.24 4.65 14.71
N GLN A 30 -6.36 5.98 14.61
CA GLN A 30 -6.06 6.88 15.74
C GLN A 30 -7.03 6.70 16.90
N ILE A 31 -8.31 6.46 16.62
CA ILE A 31 -9.35 6.27 17.65
C ILE A 31 -9.24 4.89 18.29
N ALA A 32 -9.14 3.83 17.49
CA ALA A 32 -9.19 2.45 17.95
C ALA A 32 -7.84 1.95 18.50
N GLY A 33 -6.73 2.56 18.06
CA GLY A 33 -5.38 2.07 18.30
C GLY A 33 -5.01 0.88 17.40
N PRO A 34 -3.73 0.48 17.39
CA PRO A 34 -3.19 -0.40 16.35
C PRO A 34 -3.78 -1.81 16.38
N ASP A 35 -3.92 -2.41 17.56
CA ASP A 35 -4.41 -3.79 17.70
C ASP A 35 -5.89 -3.92 17.33
N MET A 36 -6.72 -2.96 17.73
CA MET A 36 -8.14 -2.96 17.38
C MET A 36 -8.33 -2.62 15.90
N PHE A 37 -7.56 -1.67 15.37
CA PHE A 37 -7.56 -1.34 13.95
C PHE A 37 -7.30 -2.57 13.07
N ILE A 38 -6.29 -3.38 13.39
CA ILE A 38 -5.99 -4.61 12.63
C ILE A 38 -7.18 -5.59 12.66
N LYS A 39 -7.86 -5.72 13.79
CA LYS A 39 -9.08 -6.55 13.90
C LYS A 39 -10.21 -6.01 13.03
N ILE A 40 -10.47 -4.70 13.09
CA ILE A 40 -11.49 -4.03 12.26
C ILE A 40 -11.17 -4.23 10.78
N TRP A 41 -9.93 -3.98 10.37
CA TRP A 41 -9.49 -4.15 8.99
C TRP A 41 -9.68 -5.60 8.52
N ARG A 42 -9.27 -6.57 9.35
CA ARG A 42 -9.42 -7.99 9.03
C ARG A 42 -10.89 -8.32 8.77
N VAL A 43 -11.79 -7.91 9.67
CA VAL A 43 -13.25 -8.13 9.52
C VAL A 43 -13.78 -7.44 8.27
N ALA A 44 -13.38 -6.20 8.00
CA ALA A 44 -13.82 -5.47 6.81
C ALA A 44 -13.32 -6.11 5.51
N SER A 45 -12.11 -6.70 5.53
CA SER A 45 -11.48 -7.36 4.38
C SER A 45 -11.87 -8.82 4.19
N CYS A 46 -12.69 -9.38 5.08
CA CYS A 46 -13.19 -10.76 4.98
C CYS A 46 -14.09 -10.92 3.73
N PRO A 47 -13.91 -11.97 2.92
CA PRO A 47 -14.71 -12.20 1.70
C PRO A 47 -16.22 -12.17 1.95
N GLU A 48 -16.67 -12.70 3.09
CA GLU A 48 -18.08 -12.76 3.51
C GLU A 48 -18.72 -11.36 3.65
N ASN A 49 -17.89 -10.33 3.83
CA ASN A 49 -18.31 -8.95 4.00
C ASN A 49 -18.19 -8.09 2.72
N GLN A 50 -17.58 -8.61 1.65
CA GLN A 50 -17.23 -7.83 0.44
C GLN A 50 -18.31 -7.79 -0.64
N TRP A 51 -19.22 -8.78 -0.69
CA TRP A 51 -20.11 -9.00 -1.85
C TRP A 51 -21.58 -8.62 -1.61
N LYS A 52 -21.86 -7.79 -0.61
CA LYS A 52 -23.23 -7.31 -0.38
C LYS A 52 -23.45 -6.02 -1.18
N GLN A 53 -24.65 -5.86 -1.74
CA GLN A 53 -25.10 -4.60 -2.35
C GLN A 53 -24.78 -3.43 -1.40
N ASP A 54 -24.31 -2.32 -1.95
CA ASP A 54 -23.95 -1.07 -1.26
C ASP A 54 -22.74 -1.12 -0.32
N LYS A 55 -21.86 -2.13 -0.45
CA LYS A 55 -20.59 -2.19 0.30
C LYS A 55 -19.38 -1.81 -0.54
N ILE A 56 -18.48 -1.03 0.06
CA ILE A 56 -17.16 -0.74 -0.50
C ILE A 56 -16.24 -1.93 -0.24
N TYR A 57 -15.58 -2.41 -1.30
CA TYR A 57 -14.55 -3.44 -1.20
C TYR A 57 -13.35 -2.93 -0.38
N VAL A 58 -13.02 -3.63 0.70
CA VAL A 58 -11.82 -3.36 1.50
C VAL A 58 -10.79 -4.46 1.21
N PRO A 59 -9.66 -4.17 0.55
CA PRO A 59 -8.61 -5.16 0.31
C PRO A 59 -7.94 -5.60 1.61
N SER A 60 -7.32 -6.78 1.60
CA SER A 60 -6.34 -7.11 2.64
C SER A 60 -5.18 -6.10 2.62
N ILE A 61 -4.50 -5.89 3.75
CA ILE A 61 -3.37 -4.95 3.83
C ILE A 61 -2.31 -5.23 2.75
N LYS A 62 -2.01 -6.52 2.52
CA LYS A 62 -1.08 -6.93 1.44
C LYS A 62 -1.56 -6.48 0.06
N LYS A 63 -2.83 -6.74 -0.29
CA LYS A 63 -3.40 -6.31 -1.56
C LYS A 63 -3.45 -4.79 -1.69
N TYR A 64 -3.67 -4.08 -0.59
CA TYR A 64 -3.63 -2.62 -0.55
C TYR A 64 -2.23 -2.10 -0.85
N GLN A 65 -1.18 -2.65 -0.23
CA GLN A 65 0.21 -2.28 -0.51
C GLN A 65 0.60 -2.58 -1.97
N GLU A 66 0.18 -3.73 -2.51
CA GLU A 66 0.40 -4.06 -3.92
C GLU A 66 -0.29 -3.05 -4.84
N PHE A 67 -1.54 -2.69 -4.53
CA PHE A 67 -2.29 -1.66 -5.27
C PHE A 67 -1.58 -0.31 -5.22
N GLN A 68 -1.13 0.14 -4.04
CA GLN A 68 -0.41 1.40 -3.88
C GLN A 68 0.90 1.40 -4.68
N CYS A 69 1.68 0.33 -4.61
CA CYS A 69 2.91 0.17 -5.38
C CYS A 69 2.65 0.32 -6.88
N VAL A 70 1.58 -0.31 -7.38
CA VAL A 70 1.16 -0.16 -8.78
C VAL A 70 0.79 1.29 -9.08
N GLN A 71 -0.04 1.95 -8.27
CA GLN A 71 -0.44 3.35 -8.53
C GLN A 71 0.77 4.29 -8.58
N ILE A 72 1.73 4.13 -7.66
CA ILE A 72 2.96 4.93 -7.64
C ILE A 72 3.76 4.73 -8.93
N ILE A 73 3.91 3.48 -9.37
CA ILE A 73 4.58 3.16 -10.65
C ILE A 73 3.86 3.80 -11.83
N LYS A 74 2.52 3.76 -11.86
CA LYS A 74 1.74 4.42 -12.91
C LYS A 74 2.04 5.92 -12.97
N CYS A 75 2.01 6.61 -11.83
CA CYS A 75 2.32 8.04 -11.78
C CYS A 75 3.73 8.34 -12.32
N PHE A 76 4.72 7.52 -11.98
CA PHE A 76 6.09 7.71 -12.49
C PHE A 76 6.20 7.46 -14.00
N ILE A 77 5.50 6.45 -14.53
CA ILE A 77 5.43 6.20 -15.98
C ILE A 77 4.76 7.37 -16.70
N GLU A 78 3.64 7.87 -16.18
CA GLU A 78 2.93 9.04 -16.73
C GLU A 78 3.78 10.31 -16.66
N SER A 79 4.77 10.35 -15.76
CA SER A 79 5.80 11.40 -15.66
C SER A 79 7.00 11.17 -16.60
N ASN A 80 6.90 10.21 -17.52
CA ASN A 80 7.94 9.80 -18.49
C ASN A 80 9.27 9.34 -17.87
N MET A 81 9.23 8.77 -16.66
CA MET A 81 10.45 8.23 -16.03
C MET A 81 10.88 6.91 -16.67
N SER A 82 12.19 6.67 -16.72
CA SER A 82 12.76 5.38 -17.14
C SER A 82 12.65 4.31 -16.06
N CYS A 83 12.79 3.03 -16.44
CA CYS A 83 12.74 1.92 -15.48
C CYS A 83 13.79 2.07 -14.37
N THR A 84 14.97 2.60 -14.69
CA THR A 84 16.02 2.83 -13.69
C THR A 84 15.69 3.94 -12.71
N GLU A 85 15.04 5.00 -13.16
CA GLU A 85 14.58 6.10 -12.31
C GLU A 85 13.47 5.63 -11.39
N ILE A 86 12.48 4.93 -11.95
CA ILE A 86 11.36 4.34 -11.20
C ILE A 86 11.87 3.40 -10.10
N THR A 87 12.85 2.54 -10.41
CA THR A 87 13.41 1.61 -9.40
C THR A 87 14.03 2.38 -8.23
N LYS A 88 14.81 3.43 -8.51
CA LYS A 88 15.44 4.27 -7.48
C LYS A 88 14.41 5.03 -6.65
N GLU A 89 13.37 5.57 -7.28
CA GLU A 89 12.31 6.27 -6.54
C GLU A 89 11.51 5.33 -5.65
N LEU A 90 11.20 4.12 -6.12
CA LEU A 90 10.51 3.12 -5.30
C LEU A 90 11.31 2.76 -4.03
N GLU A 91 12.63 2.67 -4.12
CA GLU A 91 13.50 2.38 -2.96
C GLU A 91 13.39 3.46 -1.88
N LYS A 92 13.26 4.74 -2.25
CA LYS A 92 13.00 5.84 -1.30
C LYS A 92 11.67 5.69 -0.57
N HIS A 93 10.71 5.02 -1.18
CA HIS A 93 9.41 4.68 -0.58
C HIS A 93 9.43 3.33 0.15
N GLY A 94 10.58 2.67 0.30
CA GLY A 94 10.71 1.37 0.94
C GLY A 94 10.13 0.21 0.11
N MET A 95 10.00 0.40 -1.19
CA MET A 95 9.53 -0.61 -2.15
C MET A 95 10.63 -0.96 -3.14
N SER A 96 10.58 -2.16 -3.73
CA SER A 96 11.50 -2.53 -4.80
C SER A 96 10.79 -3.36 -5.86
N ARG A 97 11.04 -3.02 -7.13
CA ARG A 97 10.51 -3.72 -8.31
C ARG A 97 11.56 -3.74 -9.40
N SER A 98 11.69 -4.88 -10.07
CA SER A 98 12.59 -5.00 -11.22
C SER A 98 12.06 -4.20 -12.42
N PRO A 99 12.96 -3.77 -13.34
CA PRO A 99 12.57 -3.19 -14.63
C PRO A 99 11.53 -4.03 -15.38
N ASP A 100 11.66 -5.35 -15.36
CA ASP A 100 10.70 -6.28 -16.00
C ASP A 100 9.31 -6.19 -15.38
N THR A 101 9.23 -6.00 -14.05
CA THR A 101 7.95 -5.84 -13.35
C THR A 101 7.31 -4.51 -13.72
N ILE A 102 8.10 -3.44 -13.81
CA ILE A 102 7.63 -2.11 -14.23
C ILE A 102 7.08 -2.16 -15.65
N ARG A 103 7.82 -2.75 -16.60
CA ARG A 103 7.36 -2.93 -17.99
C ARG A 103 6.10 -3.80 -18.10
N ARG A 104 6.00 -4.85 -17.27
CA ARG A 104 4.79 -5.69 -17.20
C ARG A 104 3.58 -4.91 -16.72
N ILE A 105 3.76 -4.03 -15.72
CA ILE A 105 2.72 -3.13 -15.23
C ILE A 105 2.32 -2.16 -16.35
N ALA A 106 3.27 -1.52 -17.02
CA ALA A 106 3.01 -0.61 -18.14
C ALA A 106 2.17 -1.28 -19.24
N LYS A 107 2.56 -2.50 -19.65
CA LYS A 107 1.83 -3.30 -20.64
C LYS A 107 0.42 -3.66 -20.16
N LYS A 108 0.27 -4.09 -18.90
CA LYS A 108 -1.02 -4.52 -18.33
C LYS A 108 -2.05 -3.39 -18.30
N TYR A 109 -1.60 -2.15 -18.08
CA TYR A 109 -2.46 -0.98 -17.96
C TYR A 109 -2.37 -0.04 -19.18
N GLU A 110 -1.80 -0.50 -20.29
CA GLU A 110 -1.74 0.22 -21.57
C GLU A 110 -1.09 1.61 -21.47
N LEU A 111 -0.03 1.74 -20.66
CA LEU A 111 0.66 3.01 -20.38
C LEU A 111 1.80 3.35 -21.36
N GLY A 112 1.93 2.60 -22.46
CA GLY A 112 3.00 2.77 -23.43
C GLY A 112 4.31 2.05 -23.08
N GLU A 113 5.35 2.31 -23.88
CA GLU A 113 6.69 1.77 -23.64
C GLU A 113 7.45 2.61 -22.60
N VAL A 114 8.06 1.92 -21.63
CA VAL A 114 8.88 2.56 -20.59
C VAL A 114 10.35 2.34 -20.92
N PRO A 115 11.16 3.37 -21.18
CA PRO A 115 12.57 3.21 -21.54
C PRO A 115 13.36 2.56 -20.40
N LEU A 116 14.40 1.77 -20.73
CA LEU A 116 15.26 1.15 -19.72
C LEU A 116 16.19 2.16 -19.04
N ARG A 117 16.58 3.22 -19.76
CA ARG A 117 17.52 4.27 -19.33
C ARG A 117 16.89 5.62 -19.59
#